data_AF-A0A921SXX4-F1
#
_entry.id   AF-A0A921SXX4-F1
#
_cell.length_a   1.000
_cell.length_b   1.000
_cell.length_c   1.000
_cell.angle_alpha   90.00
_cell.angle_beta   90.00
_cell.angle_gamma   90.00
#
_symmetry.space_group_name_H-M   'P 1'
#
loop_
_entity.id
_entity.type
_entity.pdbx_description
1 polymer ?
#
loop_
_entity_poly.entity_id
_entity_poly.type
_entity_poly.pdbx_seq_one_letter_code
_entity_poly.pdbx_strand_id
1 'polypeptide(L)'
;TQPLEQPVTEIVTLTDEELMALDGIEHDPLTPTPWVSGNAEGEDARALVTAAAMRSMISRGIVSSTAVLDPRRYEDGSQEQARMVAVPALQGTMVLRRTADAVLIAERQTERGTAYGYFYLFHVDGGVRVLWETFDATGFHLFFLLEGETLPEQLRAFVDPVDGAGEADGEIDEVPAASFAASAPATRLAEARAVTTVLVLDREDTAGPTAFTLFATPDALELMETDGEGEAAIQRVGAISAATLTSLVEELIAGTRPGADTTR
;
A
#
# COMPACT_ATOMS: atom_id res chain seq x y z
N THR A 1 -9.15 -9.23 -11.33
CA THR A 1 -8.26 -9.49 -10.19
C THR A 1 -8.00 -10.98 -10.18
N GLN A 2 -6.73 -11.38 -10.23
CA GLN A 2 -6.38 -12.79 -10.04
C GLN A 2 -6.71 -13.19 -8.59
N PRO A 3 -7.10 -14.45 -8.34
CA PRO A 3 -7.23 -14.94 -6.98
C PRO A 3 -5.88 -14.85 -6.27
N LEU A 4 -5.87 -14.44 -5.01
CA LEU A 4 -4.67 -14.45 -4.19
C LEU A 4 -4.24 -15.91 -3.98
N GLU A 5 -3.02 -16.27 -4.36
CA GLU A 5 -2.48 -17.59 -4.08
C GLU A 5 -2.18 -17.72 -2.56
N GLN A 6 -2.33 -18.91 -1.98
CA GLN A 6 -1.87 -19.13 -0.60
C GLN A 6 -0.34 -18.98 -0.58
N PRO A 7 0.26 -18.31 0.43
CA PRO A 7 -0.18 -18.20 1.83
C PRO A 7 -0.64 -16.79 2.27
N VAL A 8 -1.52 -16.13 1.53
CA VAL A 8 -2.13 -14.86 1.97
C VAL A 8 -3.24 -15.08 3.00
N THR A 9 -3.20 -14.38 4.15
CA THR A 9 -4.26 -14.44 5.18
C THR A 9 -4.86 -13.07 5.43
N GLU A 10 -6.17 -12.91 5.18
CA GLU A 10 -6.91 -11.70 5.57
C GLU A 10 -6.99 -11.62 7.10
N ILE A 11 -6.63 -10.46 7.66
CA ILE A 11 -6.64 -10.19 9.10
C ILE A 11 -7.93 -9.48 9.50
N VAL A 12 -8.22 -8.37 8.83
CA VAL A 12 -9.36 -7.49 9.10
C VAL A 12 -9.66 -6.64 7.88
N THR A 13 -10.92 -6.26 7.73
CA THR A 13 -11.37 -5.21 6.81
C THR A 13 -11.90 -4.02 7.61
N LEU A 14 -11.42 -2.82 7.30
CA LEU A 14 -11.80 -1.56 7.94
C LEU A 14 -12.25 -0.55 6.89
N THR A 15 -13.19 0.32 7.23
CA THR A 15 -13.51 1.47 6.36
C THR A 15 -12.61 2.66 6.67
N ASP A 16 -12.56 3.65 5.77
CA ASP A 16 -11.88 4.94 6.01
C ASP A 16 -12.27 5.57 7.35
N GLU A 17 -13.56 5.55 7.67
CA GLU A 17 -14.10 6.11 8.90
C GLU A 17 -13.66 5.32 10.13
N GLU A 18 -13.52 4.00 10.00
CA GLU A 18 -13.01 3.14 11.07
C GLU A 18 -11.51 3.34 11.27
N LEU A 19 -10.73 3.50 10.21
CA LEU A 19 -9.32 3.90 10.30
C LEU A 19 -9.17 5.27 10.94
N MET A 20 -9.93 6.28 10.49
CA MET A 20 -9.94 7.60 11.09
C MET A 20 -10.33 7.56 12.58
N ALA A 21 -11.26 6.68 12.96
CA ALA A 21 -11.64 6.49 14.36
C ALA A 21 -10.50 5.91 15.22
N LEU A 22 -9.67 5.03 14.65
CA LEU A 22 -8.55 4.38 15.33
C LEU A 22 -7.27 5.22 15.34
N ASP A 23 -7.09 6.06 14.32
CA ASP A 23 -5.97 6.98 14.18
C ASP A 23 -6.21 8.31 14.93
N GLY A 24 -7.48 8.70 15.06
CA GLY A 24 -7.90 9.97 15.64
C GLY A 24 -8.20 11.01 14.57
N ILE A 25 -9.22 11.84 14.81
CA ILE A 25 -9.75 12.80 13.83
C ILE A 25 -8.71 13.85 13.41
N GLU A 26 -7.82 14.22 14.33
CA GLU A 26 -6.77 15.21 14.12
C GLU A 26 -5.50 14.62 13.46
N HIS A 27 -5.41 13.30 13.35
CA HIS A 27 -4.24 12.67 12.73
C HIS A 27 -4.34 12.73 11.20
N ASP A 28 -3.23 13.06 10.56
CA ASP A 28 -3.08 12.98 9.11
C ASP A 28 -2.34 11.68 8.78
N PRO A 29 -3.05 10.63 8.31
CA PRO A 29 -2.44 9.33 8.05
C PRO A 29 -1.58 9.37 6.78
N LEU A 30 -0.53 8.53 6.75
CA LEU A 30 0.25 8.28 5.53
C LEU A 30 -0.64 7.73 4.40
N THR A 31 -1.56 6.85 4.75
CA THR A 31 -2.44 6.19 3.79
C THR A 31 -3.66 7.07 3.48
N PRO A 32 -3.99 7.26 2.20
CA PRO A 32 -5.19 7.96 1.79
C PRO A 32 -6.48 7.37 2.38
N THR A 33 -7.45 8.24 2.62
CA THR A 33 -8.83 7.88 2.99
C THR A 33 -9.82 8.46 1.96
N PRO A 34 -9.92 7.87 0.75
CA PRO A 34 -10.61 8.49 -0.39
C PRO A 34 -12.08 8.85 -0.12
N TRP A 35 -12.81 7.98 0.59
CA TRP A 35 -14.20 8.21 0.96
C TRP A 35 -14.33 9.33 1.96
N VAL A 36 -13.54 9.32 3.05
CA VAL A 36 -13.59 10.40 4.06
C VAL A 36 -13.20 11.74 3.44
N SER A 37 -12.14 11.77 2.63
CA SER A 37 -11.69 12.98 1.95
C SER A 37 -12.73 13.55 0.99
N GLY A 38 -13.54 12.71 0.36
CA GLY A 38 -14.59 13.13 -0.58
C GLY A 38 -15.97 13.41 0.05
N ASN A 39 -16.23 12.92 1.27
CA ASN A 39 -17.59 12.92 1.85
C ASN A 39 -17.71 13.53 3.25
N ALA A 40 -16.61 13.64 4.01
CA ALA A 40 -16.61 14.12 5.40
C ALA A 40 -15.74 15.37 5.54
N GLU A 41 -16.20 16.48 4.96
CA GLU A 41 -15.51 17.77 5.04
C GLU A 41 -15.73 18.45 6.40
N GLY A 42 -14.64 18.87 7.05
CA GLY A 42 -14.68 19.60 8.32
C GLY A 42 -14.81 18.71 9.56
N GLU A 43 -14.53 19.32 10.72
CA GLU A 43 -14.39 18.60 11.99
C GLU A 43 -15.71 17.94 12.44
N ASP A 44 -16.84 18.64 12.33
CA ASP A 44 -18.16 18.13 12.75
C ASP A 44 -18.57 16.88 11.96
N ALA A 45 -18.35 16.89 10.64
CA ALA A 45 -18.66 15.74 9.78
C ALA A 45 -17.74 14.55 10.12
N ARG A 46 -16.44 14.81 10.27
CA ARG A 46 -15.46 13.78 10.66
C ARG A 46 -15.77 13.18 12.03
N ALA A 47 -16.18 14.00 13.00
CA ALA A 47 -16.59 13.54 14.32
C ALA A 47 -17.83 12.65 14.26
N LEU A 48 -18.84 13.03 13.46
CA LEU A 48 -20.06 12.25 13.29
C LEU A 48 -19.78 10.87 12.68
N VAL A 49 -19.03 10.82 11.57
CA VAL A 49 -18.75 9.55 10.89
C VAL A 49 -17.84 8.66 11.75
N THR A 50 -16.85 9.24 12.43
CA THR A 50 -16.00 8.53 13.41
C THR A 50 -16.83 7.91 14.55
N ALA A 51 -17.78 8.66 15.10
CA ALA A 51 -18.65 8.16 16.17
C ALA A 51 -19.54 7.00 15.67
N ALA A 52 -20.05 7.08 14.44
CA ALA A 52 -20.81 6.00 13.81
C ALA A 52 -19.92 4.75 13.60
N ALA A 53 -18.70 4.94 13.08
CA ALA A 53 -17.72 3.89 12.86
C ALA A 53 -17.35 3.17 14.17
N MET A 54 -17.05 3.92 15.24
CA MET A 54 -16.79 3.34 16.56
C MET A 54 -17.95 2.47 17.06
N ARG A 55 -19.20 2.91 16.89
CA ARG A 55 -20.38 2.11 17.28
C ARG A 55 -20.54 0.85 16.42
N SER A 56 -20.23 0.93 15.13
CA SER A 56 -20.17 -0.24 14.22
C SER A 56 -19.12 -1.24 14.69
N MET A 57 -17.91 -0.78 14.99
CA MET A 57 -16.83 -1.65 15.49
C MET A 57 -17.18 -2.30 16.84
N ILE A 58 -17.84 -1.57 17.74
CA ILE A 58 -18.32 -2.10 19.02
C ILE A 58 -19.39 -3.17 18.81
N SER A 59 -20.35 -2.93 17.92
CA SER A 59 -21.44 -3.89 17.67
C SER A 59 -20.96 -5.17 17.00
N ARG A 60 -19.92 -5.08 16.16
CA ARG A 60 -19.23 -6.23 15.55
C ARG A 60 -18.28 -6.95 16.52
N GLY A 61 -18.05 -6.41 17.72
CA GLY A 61 -17.20 -7.00 18.74
C GLY A 61 -15.70 -6.90 18.46
N ILE A 62 -15.28 -6.13 17.45
CA ILE A 62 -13.86 -5.91 17.16
C ILE A 62 -13.24 -4.83 18.05
N VAL A 63 -14.09 -3.99 18.65
CA VAL A 63 -13.77 -3.08 19.75
C VAL A 63 -14.73 -3.36 20.89
N SER A 64 -14.26 -3.31 22.13
CA SER A 64 -15.08 -3.50 23.32
C SER A 64 -14.60 -2.63 24.48
N SER A 65 -15.43 -2.50 25.50
CA SER A 65 -15.07 -1.87 26.76
C SER A 65 -14.65 -2.94 27.75
N THR A 66 -13.59 -2.71 28.52
CA THR A 66 -13.15 -3.63 29.58
C THR A 66 -14.25 -3.92 30.61
N ALA A 67 -15.21 -3.00 30.79
CA ALA A 67 -16.37 -3.21 31.67
C ALA A 67 -17.40 -4.20 31.09
N VAL A 68 -17.50 -4.31 29.76
CA VAL A 68 -18.37 -5.29 29.08
C VAL A 68 -17.74 -6.68 29.10
N LEU A 69 -16.41 -6.76 29.01
CA LEU A 69 -15.67 -8.02 29.05
C LEU A 69 -15.68 -8.68 30.43
N ASP A 70 -15.84 -7.90 31.51
CA ASP A 70 -16.01 -8.41 32.87
C ASP A 70 -17.26 -7.80 33.55
N PRO A 71 -18.44 -8.40 33.33
CA PRO A 71 -19.70 -7.88 33.87
C PRO A 71 -19.75 -7.83 35.40
N ARG A 72 -18.85 -8.55 36.10
CA ARG A 72 -18.80 -8.57 37.56
C ARG A 72 -18.18 -7.32 38.14
N ARG A 73 -17.38 -6.60 37.36
CA ARG A 73 -16.78 -5.31 37.73
C ARG A 73 -17.75 -4.14 37.58
N TYR A 74 -18.96 -4.37 37.08
CA TYR A 74 -19.97 -3.33 36.88
C TYR A 74 -20.34 -2.63 38.21
N GLU A 75 -20.32 -3.35 39.32
CA GLU A 75 -20.70 -2.84 40.65
C GLU A 75 -19.59 -2.06 41.36
N ASP A 76 -18.33 -2.18 40.91
CA ASP A 76 -17.15 -1.59 41.56
C ASP A 76 -16.88 -0.11 41.19
N GLY A 77 -17.82 0.56 40.50
CA GLY A 77 -17.60 1.92 39.97
C GLY A 77 -16.62 1.97 38.79
N SER A 78 -16.29 0.81 38.21
CA SER A 78 -15.26 0.65 37.17
C SER A 78 -15.57 1.32 35.82
N GLN A 79 -16.76 1.90 35.63
CA GLN A 79 -17.14 2.55 34.38
C GLN A 79 -16.31 3.81 34.07
N GLU A 80 -15.93 4.58 35.10
CA GLU A 80 -15.02 5.73 34.91
C GLU A 80 -13.60 5.28 34.51
N GLN A 81 -13.26 4.01 34.73
CA GLN A 81 -11.96 3.42 34.40
C GLN A 81 -12.05 2.47 33.20
N ALA A 82 -13.22 2.35 32.58
CA ALA A 82 -13.46 1.40 31.51
C ALA A 82 -12.68 1.82 30.26
N ARG A 83 -11.69 1.02 29.88
CA ARG A 83 -10.85 1.28 28.72
C ARG A 83 -11.50 0.64 27.50
N MET A 84 -11.37 1.32 26.36
CA MET A 84 -11.64 0.70 25.08
C MET A 84 -10.48 -0.22 24.72
N VAL A 85 -10.79 -1.44 24.32
CA VAL A 85 -9.85 -2.46 23.88
C VAL A 85 -10.30 -3.02 22.54
N ALA A 86 -9.36 -3.28 21.65
CA ALA A 86 -9.63 -3.89 20.36
C ALA A 86 -9.21 -5.36 20.38
N VAL A 87 -9.77 -6.17 19.47
CA VAL A 87 -9.32 -7.55 19.29
C VAL A 87 -7.84 -7.60 18.87
N PRO A 88 -7.09 -8.67 19.21
CA PRO A 88 -5.65 -8.74 18.91
C PRO A 88 -5.30 -8.53 17.44
N ALA A 89 -6.14 -9.02 16.52
CA ALA A 89 -5.97 -8.81 15.08
C ALA A 89 -5.94 -7.31 14.72
N LEU A 90 -6.92 -6.53 15.21
CA LEU A 90 -7.00 -5.09 14.97
C LEU A 90 -5.85 -4.34 15.64
N GLN A 91 -5.52 -4.69 16.89
CA GLN A 91 -4.38 -4.10 17.59
C GLN A 91 -3.06 -4.33 16.85
N GLY A 92 -2.83 -5.57 16.40
CA GLY A 92 -1.66 -5.96 15.62
C GLY A 92 -1.58 -5.16 14.32
N THR A 93 -2.66 -5.11 13.54
CA THR A 93 -2.73 -4.33 12.30
C THR A 93 -2.35 -2.86 12.53
N MET A 94 -2.95 -2.20 13.54
CA MET A 94 -2.66 -0.78 13.80
C MET A 94 -1.23 -0.54 14.29
N VAL A 95 -0.66 -1.47 15.06
CA VAL A 95 0.76 -1.38 15.49
C VAL A 95 1.67 -1.51 14.29
N LEU A 96 1.48 -2.54 13.46
CA LEU A 96 2.29 -2.79 12.27
C LEU A 96 2.26 -1.58 11.34
N ARG A 97 1.07 -1.06 11.01
CA ARG A 97 0.88 0.10 10.13
C ARG A 97 1.68 1.34 10.53
N ARG A 98 1.97 1.51 11.83
CA ARG A 98 2.71 2.66 12.39
C ARG A 98 4.19 2.39 12.65
N THR A 99 4.62 1.13 12.62
CA THR A 99 5.96 0.72 13.07
C THR A 99 6.80 0.02 12.00
N ALA A 100 6.26 -0.14 10.79
CA ALA A 100 6.95 -0.74 9.63
C ALA A 100 8.32 -0.12 9.34
N ASP A 101 9.34 -0.94 9.14
CA ASP A 101 10.71 -0.48 8.85
C ASP A 101 10.75 0.34 7.55
N ALA A 102 9.99 -0.12 6.56
CA ALA A 102 9.73 0.60 5.32
C ALA A 102 8.31 0.35 4.80
N VAL A 103 7.87 1.17 3.86
CA VAL A 103 6.58 1.03 3.18
C VAL A 103 6.79 1.13 1.68
N LEU A 104 6.41 0.07 0.96
CA LEU A 104 6.28 0.11 -0.50
C LEU A 104 4.82 0.48 -0.83
N ILE A 105 4.65 1.55 -1.58
CA ILE A 105 3.36 2.12 -1.97
C ILE A 105 3.20 1.91 -3.48
N ALA A 106 2.17 1.19 -3.87
CA ALA A 106 1.78 0.98 -5.26
C ALA A 106 0.43 1.67 -5.50
N GLU A 107 0.43 2.73 -6.30
CA GLU A 107 -0.80 3.40 -6.75
C GLU A 107 -1.07 3.03 -8.20
N ARG A 108 -2.14 2.27 -8.43
CA ARG A 108 -2.54 1.82 -9.76
C ARG A 108 -3.73 2.60 -10.27
N GLN A 109 -3.54 3.27 -11.40
CA GLN A 109 -4.56 3.96 -12.15
C GLN A 109 -5.05 3.08 -13.30
N THR A 110 -6.37 2.99 -13.46
CA THR A 110 -7.04 2.32 -14.58
C THR A 110 -8.18 3.19 -15.09
N GLU A 111 -8.77 2.86 -16.23
CA GLU A 111 -10.00 3.52 -16.71
C GLU A 111 -11.17 3.42 -15.72
N ARG A 112 -11.15 2.43 -14.80
CA ARG A 112 -12.20 2.21 -13.80
C ARG A 112 -11.98 2.98 -12.50
N GLY A 113 -10.82 3.62 -12.34
CA GLY A 113 -10.43 4.34 -11.14
C GLY A 113 -9.11 3.85 -10.57
N THR A 114 -8.83 4.32 -9.35
CA THR A 114 -7.59 4.11 -8.63
C THR A 114 -7.72 2.97 -7.62
N ALA A 115 -6.71 2.12 -7.58
CA ALA A 115 -6.51 1.13 -6.52
C ALA A 115 -5.14 1.35 -5.87
N TYR A 116 -5.06 1.06 -4.59
CA TYR A 116 -3.87 1.25 -3.78
C TYR A 116 -3.42 -0.08 -3.18
N GLY A 117 -2.10 -0.26 -3.09
CA GLY A 117 -1.44 -1.35 -2.40
C GLY A 117 -0.31 -0.80 -1.55
N TYR A 118 -0.47 -0.83 -0.23
CA TYR A 118 0.53 -0.41 0.75
C TYR A 118 1.11 -1.65 1.41
N PHE A 119 2.41 -1.85 1.27
CA PHE A 119 3.14 -3.01 1.75
C PHE A 119 4.11 -2.56 2.85
N TYR A 120 3.69 -2.73 4.10
CA TYR A 120 4.46 -2.40 5.29
C TYR A 120 5.44 -3.52 5.59
N LEU A 121 6.73 -3.25 5.46
CA LEU A 121 7.82 -4.23 5.61
C LEU A 121 8.33 -4.28 7.06
N PHE A 122 8.62 -5.49 7.53
CA PHE A 122 9.23 -5.74 8.84
C PHE A 122 10.38 -6.74 8.69
N HIS A 123 11.57 -6.34 9.08
CA HIS A 123 12.74 -7.22 9.10
C HIS A 123 12.86 -7.86 10.48
N VAL A 124 12.52 -9.14 10.56
CA VAL A 124 12.51 -9.91 11.81
C VAL A 124 13.52 -11.05 11.77
N ASP A 125 13.85 -11.58 12.95
CA ASP A 125 14.63 -12.82 13.05
C ASP A 125 13.87 -13.95 12.32
N GLY A 126 14.46 -14.46 11.22
CA GLY A 126 13.84 -15.50 10.40
C GLY A 126 13.21 -15.01 9.09
N GLY A 127 13.33 -13.73 8.73
CA GLY A 127 13.00 -13.25 7.38
C GLY A 127 12.26 -11.92 7.38
N VAL A 128 11.57 -11.64 6.28
CA VAL A 128 10.73 -10.45 6.14
C VAL A 128 9.27 -10.84 6.33
N ARG A 129 8.52 -10.00 7.04
CA ARG A 129 7.05 -10.05 7.12
C ARG A 129 6.47 -8.80 6.51
N VAL A 130 5.29 -8.92 5.92
CA VAL A 130 4.63 -7.79 5.27
C VAL A 130 3.18 -7.72 5.70
N LEU A 131 2.76 -6.56 6.19
CA LEU A 131 1.34 -6.22 6.27
C LEU A 131 0.98 -5.55 4.94
N TRP A 132 0.04 -6.12 4.21
CA TRP A 132 -0.47 -5.56 2.95
C TRP A 132 -1.84 -4.95 3.18
N GLU A 133 -1.96 -3.64 2.97
CA GLU A 133 -3.21 -2.88 2.95
C GLU A 133 -3.58 -2.60 1.49
N THR A 134 -4.76 -3.04 1.06
CA THR A 134 -5.29 -2.72 -0.27
C THR A 134 -6.69 -2.17 -0.20
N PHE A 135 -6.94 -1.15 -1.02
CA PHE A 135 -8.18 -0.39 -1.03
C PHE A 135 -8.35 0.35 -2.37
N ASP A 136 -9.52 0.90 -2.58
CA ASP A 136 -9.86 1.73 -3.73
C ASP A 136 -10.69 2.95 -3.30
N ALA A 137 -11.28 3.64 -4.26
CA ALA A 137 -12.12 4.82 -4.03
C ALA A 137 -13.35 4.57 -3.12
N THR A 138 -13.72 3.32 -2.86
CA THR A 138 -14.85 2.98 -1.97
C THR A 138 -14.50 3.15 -0.49
N GLY A 139 -13.21 3.23 -0.14
CA GLY A 139 -12.76 3.41 1.24
C GLY A 139 -12.82 2.16 2.09
N PHE A 140 -12.85 0.96 1.49
CA PHE A 140 -12.69 -0.31 2.21
C PHE A 140 -11.23 -0.78 2.13
N HIS A 141 -10.60 -0.87 3.30
CA HIS A 141 -9.21 -1.30 3.48
C HIS A 141 -9.16 -2.73 3.95
N LEU A 142 -8.63 -3.59 3.08
CA LEU A 142 -8.40 -5.00 3.37
C LEU A 142 -6.95 -5.17 3.80
N PHE A 143 -6.75 -5.81 4.95
CA PHE A 143 -5.43 -6.05 5.52
C PHE A 143 -5.08 -7.54 5.44
N PHE A 144 -3.93 -7.84 4.88
CA PHE A 144 -3.39 -9.19 4.74
C PHE A 144 -2.02 -9.30 5.39
N LEU A 145 -1.72 -10.47 5.95
CA LEU A 145 -0.35 -10.81 6.35
C LEU A 145 0.30 -11.66 5.26
N LEU A 146 1.51 -11.28 4.87
CA LEU A 146 2.32 -11.97 3.89
C LEU A 146 3.69 -12.34 4.46
N GLU A 147 4.25 -13.41 3.91
CA GLU A 147 5.68 -13.71 4.01
C GLU A 147 6.44 -12.87 2.96
N GLY A 148 7.64 -12.39 3.28
CA GLY A 148 8.41 -11.54 2.36
C GLY A 148 8.69 -12.21 1.00
N GLU A 149 8.85 -13.53 0.98
CA GLU A 149 9.06 -14.33 -0.23
C GLU A 149 7.86 -14.30 -1.18
N THR A 150 6.66 -13.99 -0.67
CA THR A 150 5.42 -13.94 -1.46
C THR A 150 5.11 -12.55 -2.00
N LEU A 151 5.80 -11.52 -1.49
CA LEU A 151 5.56 -10.13 -1.90
C LEU A 151 5.78 -9.89 -3.40
N PRO A 152 6.86 -10.40 -4.05
CA PRO A 152 7.05 -10.18 -5.49
C PRO A 152 5.87 -10.67 -6.34
N GLU A 153 5.30 -11.83 -5.99
CA GLU A 153 4.15 -12.39 -6.66
C GLU A 153 2.88 -11.55 -6.45
N GLN A 154 2.61 -11.15 -5.20
CA GLN A 154 1.43 -10.33 -4.88
C GLN A 154 1.53 -8.94 -5.53
N LEU A 155 2.71 -8.34 -5.53
CA LEU A 155 2.94 -7.07 -6.20
C LEU A 155 2.81 -7.21 -7.71
N ARG A 156 3.31 -8.29 -8.34
CA ARG A 156 3.10 -8.58 -9.77
C ARG A 156 1.61 -8.65 -10.10
N ALA A 157 0.84 -9.44 -9.36
CA ALA A 157 -0.59 -9.59 -9.57
C ALA A 157 -1.35 -8.25 -9.40
N PHE A 158 -0.81 -7.33 -8.61
CA PHE A 158 -1.32 -5.98 -8.47
C PHE A 158 -0.92 -5.07 -9.64
N VAL A 159 0.36 -4.99 -10.02
CA VAL A 159 0.84 -4.05 -11.04
C VAL A 159 0.51 -4.48 -12.47
N ASP A 160 0.37 -5.78 -12.72
CA ASP A 160 0.10 -6.37 -14.04
C ASP A 160 -1.24 -7.13 -14.05
N PRO A 161 -2.38 -6.42 -14.03
CA PRO A 161 -3.70 -7.05 -13.98
C PRO A 161 -4.09 -7.77 -15.28
N VAL A 162 -3.34 -7.60 -16.37
CA VAL A 162 -3.60 -8.20 -17.69
C VAL A 162 -2.63 -9.34 -18.01
N ASP A 163 -1.67 -9.63 -17.13
CA ASP A 163 -0.64 -10.66 -17.31
C ASP A 163 0.17 -10.43 -18.60
N GLY A 164 0.55 -9.17 -18.85
CA GLY A 164 1.32 -8.74 -20.01
C GLY A 164 2.83 -8.99 -19.87
N ALA A 165 3.34 -9.22 -18.66
CA ALA A 165 4.76 -9.48 -18.43
C ALA A 165 5.22 -10.77 -19.16
N GLY A 166 6.13 -10.63 -20.12
CA GLY A 166 6.65 -11.74 -20.91
C GLY A 166 7.74 -12.57 -20.19
N GLU A 167 8.30 -13.54 -20.91
CA GLU A 167 9.39 -14.40 -20.41
C GLU A 167 10.78 -13.73 -20.45
N ALA A 168 10.95 -12.67 -21.24
CA ALA A 168 12.22 -11.99 -21.43
C ALA A 168 12.02 -10.46 -21.49
N ASP A 169 13.07 -9.75 -21.10
CA ASP A 169 13.08 -8.29 -21.15
C ASP A 169 13.19 -7.80 -22.61
N GLY A 170 12.63 -6.63 -22.87
CA GLY A 170 12.71 -5.94 -24.16
C GLY A 170 13.94 -5.03 -24.27
N GLU A 171 14.12 -4.43 -25.45
CA GLU A 171 15.09 -3.35 -25.61
C GLU A 171 14.66 -2.09 -24.84
N ILE A 172 15.63 -1.37 -24.29
CA ILE A 172 15.40 -0.12 -23.55
C ILE A 172 15.51 1.05 -24.51
N ASP A 173 14.41 1.79 -24.65
CA ASP A 173 14.35 3.07 -25.34
C ASP A 173 14.79 4.19 -24.38
N GLU A 174 15.78 4.99 -24.78
CA GLU A 174 16.19 6.20 -24.05
C GLU A 174 15.73 7.44 -24.81
N VAL A 175 14.86 8.24 -24.19
CA VAL A 175 14.24 9.41 -24.83
C VAL A 175 14.34 10.63 -23.92
N PRO A 176 14.81 11.80 -24.41
CA PRO A 176 14.76 13.03 -23.63
C PRO A 176 13.32 13.36 -23.21
N ALA A 177 13.12 13.69 -21.93
CA ALA A 177 11.81 13.97 -21.34
C ALA A 177 11.04 15.06 -22.10
N ALA A 178 11.74 16.10 -22.57
CA ALA A 178 11.15 17.18 -23.38
C ALA A 178 10.52 16.70 -24.71
N SER A 179 10.98 15.56 -25.24
CA SER A 179 10.50 14.98 -26.50
C SER A 179 9.65 13.72 -26.32
N PHE A 180 9.48 13.26 -25.08
CA PHE A 180 8.87 11.97 -24.77
C PHE A 180 7.45 11.83 -25.33
N ALA A 181 6.61 12.85 -25.18
CA ALA A 181 5.21 12.83 -25.60
C ALA A 181 5.00 12.56 -27.11
N ALA A 182 6.00 12.82 -27.94
CA ALA A 182 5.95 12.58 -29.40
C ALA A 182 6.73 11.31 -29.83
N SER A 183 7.25 10.54 -28.88
CA SER A 183 8.11 9.38 -29.14
C SER A 183 7.33 8.09 -29.39
N ALA A 184 8.01 7.08 -29.94
CA ALA A 184 7.44 5.75 -30.11
C ALA A 184 7.06 5.08 -28.77
N PRO A 185 7.90 5.13 -27.71
CA PRO A 185 7.52 4.66 -26.37
C PRO A 185 6.23 5.29 -25.85
N ALA A 186 6.08 6.61 -25.94
CA ALA A 186 4.84 7.26 -25.48
C ALA A 186 3.60 6.79 -26.24
N THR A 187 3.74 6.48 -27.54
CA THR A 187 2.63 5.91 -28.33
C THR A 187 2.27 4.51 -27.85
N ARG A 188 3.25 3.66 -27.53
CA ARG A 188 2.99 2.32 -26.95
C ARG A 188 2.34 2.41 -25.57
N LEU A 189 2.90 3.24 -24.68
CA LEU A 189 2.40 3.40 -23.31
C LEU A 189 0.99 4.01 -23.26
N ALA A 190 0.57 4.72 -24.30
CA ALA A 190 -0.81 5.21 -24.42
C ALA A 190 -1.85 4.07 -24.51
N GLU A 191 -1.43 2.85 -24.85
CA GLU A 191 -2.29 1.66 -24.85
C GLU A 191 -2.39 0.96 -23.48
N ALA A 192 -1.69 1.48 -22.46
CA ALA A 192 -1.67 0.91 -21.13
C ALA A 192 -3.10 0.78 -20.55
N ARG A 193 -3.41 -0.42 -20.06
CA ARG A 193 -4.65 -0.74 -19.35
C ARG A 193 -4.57 -0.41 -17.87
N ALA A 194 -3.36 -0.38 -17.34
CA ALA A 194 -3.07 0.10 -16.00
C ALA A 194 -1.71 0.81 -15.98
N VAL A 195 -1.62 1.88 -15.20
CA VAL A 195 -0.38 2.57 -14.87
C VAL A 195 -0.19 2.45 -13.37
N THR A 196 0.93 1.91 -12.92
CA THR A 196 1.22 1.76 -11.49
C THR A 196 2.48 2.52 -11.14
N THR A 197 2.34 3.53 -10.29
CA THR A 197 3.49 4.19 -9.66
C THR A 197 3.85 3.43 -8.40
N VAL A 198 5.12 3.03 -8.29
CA VAL A 198 5.65 2.41 -7.08
C VAL A 198 6.61 3.39 -6.41
N LEU A 199 6.42 3.59 -5.11
CA LEU A 199 7.20 4.46 -4.25
C LEU A 199 7.65 3.66 -3.02
N VAL A 200 8.93 3.73 -2.67
CA VAL A 200 9.46 3.10 -1.46
C VAL A 200 9.86 4.19 -0.47
N LEU A 201 9.25 4.13 0.71
CA LEU A 201 9.56 4.99 1.85
C LEU A 201 10.24 4.14 2.92
N ASP A 202 11.54 4.31 3.07
CA ASP A 202 12.32 3.69 4.14
C ASP A 202 12.50 4.69 5.29
N ARG A 203 12.31 4.23 6.53
CA ARG A 203 12.44 5.05 7.73
C ARG A 203 13.87 5.55 7.96
N GLU A 204 14.87 4.77 7.60
CA GLU A 204 16.30 5.11 7.83
C GLU A 204 16.95 5.79 6.62
N ASP A 205 16.27 5.83 5.47
CA ASP A 205 16.86 6.34 4.25
C ASP A 205 17.02 7.87 4.26
N THR A 206 18.23 8.30 3.92
CA THR A 206 18.61 9.71 3.80
C THR A 206 18.81 10.15 2.35
N ALA A 207 18.90 9.20 1.41
CA ALA A 207 19.07 9.45 -0.03
C ALA A 207 17.75 9.90 -0.69
N GLY A 208 16.62 9.56 -0.09
CA GLY A 208 15.30 9.96 -0.54
C GLY A 208 14.56 8.84 -1.27
N PRO A 209 13.25 9.01 -1.48
CA PRO A 209 12.39 7.92 -1.92
C PRO A 209 12.82 7.35 -3.27
N THR A 210 12.86 6.02 -3.36
CA THR A 210 12.96 5.33 -4.66
C THR A 210 11.59 5.26 -5.31
N ALA A 211 11.48 5.65 -6.58
CA ALA A 211 10.23 5.60 -7.31
C ALA A 211 10.43 5.15 -8.77
N PHE A 212 9.49 4.38 -9.29
CA PHE A 212 9.43 3.98 -10.69
C PHE A 212 7.98 3.79 -11.14
N THR A 213 7.74 3.82 -12.45
CA THR A 213 6.39 3.67 -13.01
C THR A 213 6.33 2.45 -13.92
N LEU A 214 5.31 1.63 -13.73
CA LEU A 214 5.00 0.46 -14.55
C LEU A 214 3.76 0.72 -15.40
N PHE A 215 3.80 0.30 -16.66
CA PHE A 215 2.70 0.39 -17.61
C PHE A 215 2.33 -1.01 -18.07
N ALA A 216 1.14 -1.49 -17.67
CA ALA A 216 0.61 -2.75 -18.14
C ALA A 216 -0.14 -2.53 -19.46
N THR A 217 0.54 -2.78 -20.59
CA THR A 217 -0.05 -2.75 -21.93
C THR A 217 -0.66 -4.12 -22.26
N PRO A 218 -1.43 -4.26 -23.36
CA PRO A 218 -1.99 -5.56 -23.74
C PRO A 218 -0.94 -6.66 -23.99
N ASP A 219 0.28 -6.27 -24.37
CA ASP A 219 1.31 -7.21 -24.84
C ASP A 219 2.57 -7.22 -23.96
N ALA A 220 2.72 -6.27 -23.04
CA ALA A 220 3.93 -6.11 -22.22
C ALA A 220 3.65 -5.41 -20.88
N LEU A 221 4.49 -5.69 -19.89
CA LEU A 221 4.67 -4.82 -18.74
C LEU A 221 5.90 -3.94 -18.99
N GLU A 222 5.72 -2.64 -19.21
CA GLU A 222 6.81 -1.70 -19.46
C GLU A 222 7.21 -0.95 -18.18
N LEU A 223 8.50 -0.91 -17.88
CA LEU A 223 9.09 -0.10 -16.82
C LEU A 223 9.56 1.23 -17.41
N MET A 224 9.18 2.33 -16.75
CA MET A 224 9.66 3.67 -17.05
C MET A 224 10.40 4.24 -15.84
N GLU A 225 11.65 4.64 -16.07
CA GLU A 225 12.50 5.33 -15.11
C GLU A 225 12.90 6.70 -15.66
N THR A 226 12.98 7.69 -14.79
CA THR A 226 13.46 9.03 -15.12
C THR A 226 14.85 9.22 -14.51
N ASP A 227 15.84 9.47 -15.36
CA ASP A 227 17.19 9.83 -14.94
C ASP A 227 17.43 11.33 -15.14
N GLY A 228 17.84 12.03 -14.07
CA GLY A 228 18.04 13.48 -14.04
C GLY A 228 16.77 14.30 -13.77
N GLU A 229 16.89 15.63 -13.91
CA GLU A 229 15.82 16.58 -13.57
C GLU A 229 15.51 17.54 -14.74
N GLY A 230 14.25 17.98 -14.81
CA GLY A 230 13.80 18.99 -15.76
C GLY A 230 13.81 18.55 -17.22
N GLU A 231 13.99 19.49 -18.14
CA GLU A 231 13.93 19.23 -19.59
C GLU A 231 15.09 18.36 -20.12
N ALA A 232 16.18 18.25 -19.35
CA ALA A 232 17.35 17.44 -19.68
C ALA A 232 17.24 15.99 -19.18
N ALA A 233 16.20 15.66 -18.41
CA ALA A 233 15.99 14.31 -17.90
C ALA A 233 15.80 13.32 -19.06
N ILE A 234 16.27 12.09 -18.88
CA ILE A 234 16.11 10.99 -19.82
C ILE A 234 15.06 10.03 -19.28
N GLN A 235 14.05 9.74 -20.10
CA GLN A 235 13.10 8.66 -19.85
C GLN A 235 13.66 7.37 -20.43
N ARG A 236 13.87 6.37 -19.58
CA ARG A 236 14.26 5.01 -19.97
C ARG A 236 13.00 4.15 -19.93
N VAL A 237 12.58 3.59 -21.06
CA VAL A 237 11.38 2.75 -21.15
C VAL A 237 11.73 1.41 -21.76
N GLY A 238 11.35 0.31 -21.13
CA GLY A 238 11.54 -1.02 -21.68
C GLY A 238 10.57 -2.03 -21.10
N ALA A 239 10.21 -3.03 -21.90
CA ALA A 239 9.43 -4.17 -21.41
C ALA A 239 10.27 -4.97 -20.40
N ILE A 240 9.68 -5.36 -19.28
CA ILE A 240 10.30 -6.22 -18.29
C ILE A 240 9.57 -7.55 -18.19
N SER A 241 10.35 -8.61 -17.96
CA SER A 241 9.85 -9.94 -17.67
C SER A 241 9.33 -10.06 -16.23
N ALA A 242 8.55 -11.11 -15.97
CA ALA A 242 8.15 -11.44 -14.61
C ALA A 242 9.35 -11.72 -13.68
N ALA A 243 10.44 -12.28 -14.22
CA ALA A 243 11.67 -12.56 -13.47
C ALA A 243 12.41 -11.25 -13.09
N THR A 244 12.47 -10.30 -14.01
CA THR A 244 13.09 -8.99 -13.75
C THR A 244 12.29 -8.18 -12.74
N LEU A 245 10.96 -8.18 -12.83
CA LEU A 245 10.12 -7.57 -11.79
C LEU A 245 10.35 -8.23 -10.42
N THR A 246 10.41 -9.56 -10.38
CA THR A 246 10.67 -10.29 -9.13
C THR A 246 11.99 -9.87 -8.51
N SER A 247 13.05 -9.85 -9.32
CA SER A 247 14.40 -9.44 -8.89
C SER A 247 14.42 -7.99 -8.38
N LEU A 248 13.73 -7.08 -9.09
CA LEU A 248 13.59 -5.68 -8.68
C LEU A 248 12.95 -5.57 -7.28
N VAL A 249 11.86 -6.31 -7.05
CA VAL A 249 11.16 -6.27 -5.75
C VAL A 249 12.02 -6.86 -4.63
N GLU A 250 12.72 -7.96 -4.89
CA GLU A 250 13.67 -8.56 -3.94
C GLU A 250 14.81 -7.60 -3.59
N GLU A 251 15.36 -6.89 -4.58
CA GLU A 251 16.38 -5.87 -4.36
C GLU A 251 15.86 -4.69 -3.52
N LEU A 252 14.63 -4.23 -3.77
CA LEU A 252 14.01 -3.18 -2.96
C LEU A 252 13.84 -3.62 -1.51
N ILE A 253 13.32 -4.82 -1.27
CA ILE A 253 13.16 -5.39 0.08
C ILE A 253 14.52 -5.49 0.78
N ALA A 254 15.54 -5.97 0.08
CA ALA A 254 16.90 -6.09 0.61
C ALA A 254 17.50 -4.72 0.94
N GLY A 255 17.24 -3.71 0.11
CA GLY A 255 17.68 -2.33 0.30
C GLY A 255 17.06 -1.66 1.52
N THR A 256 15.82 -2.01 1.87
CA THR A 256 15.11 -1.46 3.05
C THR A 256 15.54 -2.03 4.41
N ARG A 257 16.59 -2.86 4.45
CA ARG A 257 17.00 -3.54 5.67
C ARG A 257 17.73 -2.56 6.61
N PRO A 258 17.32 -2.44 7.89
CA PRO A 258 17.97 -1.52 8.82
C PRO A 258 19.48 -1.74 8.92
N GLY A 259 20.26 -0.66 8.86
CA GLY A 259 21.72 -0.70 8.89
C GLY A 259 22.41 -1.31 7.67
N ALA A 260 21.72 -1.52 6.55
CA ALA A 260 22.37 -1.76 5.27
C ALA A 260 23.05 -0.46 4.81
N ASP A 261 24.37 -0.39 4.90
CA ASP A 261 25.16 0.76 4.41
C ASP A 261 24.81 1.03 2.93
N THR A 262 24.13 2.15 2.66
CA THR A 262 23.85 2.63 1.30
C THR A 262 25.12 3.23 0.70
N THR A 263 26.06 2.35 0.33
CA THR A 263 27.12 2.68 -0.64
C THR A 263 26.62 2.30 -2.03
N ARG A 264 25.84 3.20 -2.64
CA ARG A 264 25.69 3.27 -4.10
C ARG A 264 26.29 4.59 -4.59
#